data_AF-A0A955ISR9-F1
#
_entry.id   AF-A0A955ISR9-F1
#
_cell.length_a   1.000
_cell.length_b   1.000
_cell.length_c   1.000
_cell.angle_alpha   90.00
_cell.angle_beta   90.00
_cell.angle_gamma   90.00
#
_symmetry.space_group_name_H-M   'P 1'
#
loop_
_entity.id
_entity.type
_entity.pdbx_description
1 polymer ?
#
loop_
_entity_poly.entity_id
_entity_poly.type
_entity_poly.pdbx_seq_one_letter_code
_entity_poly.pdbx_strand_id
1 'polypeptide(L)'
;NAYFEGSDARTIDIDADLASNPDGLALGGLDGDVFVENGTAMRISTLRDQGIAGLGGSTFGDRWNDDVQALAVSTSEASTRSSATRLVRESLDAQRSSLSGVSLDEEAMNLLNFQRQYQGAARLVSVADELMQTLINLV
;
A
#
# COMPACT_ATOMS: atom_id res chain seq x y z
N ASN A 1 25.99 31.32 4.61
CA ASN A 1 25.71 30.25 5.58
C ASN A 1 27.08 29.78 6.03
N ALA A 2 27.43 29.95 7.31
CA ALA A 2 28.80 29.67 7.81
C ALA A 2 28.88 28.38 8.64
N TYR A 3 27.74 27.69 8.80
CA TYR A 3 27.62 26.50 9.64
C TYR A 3 27.14 25.28 8.87
N PHE A 4 26.33 25.49 7.82
CA PHE A 4 25.76 24.42 7.03
C PHE A 4 25.97 24.64 5.54
N GLU A 5 26.22 23.55 4.84
CA GLU A 5 26.20 23.46 3.38
C GLU A 5 24.96 22.69 2.91
N GLY A 6 24.75 22.63 1.59
CA GLY A 6 23.56 22.03 0.97
C GLY A 6 22.47 23.06 0.63
N SER A 7 21.52 22.62 -0.20
CA SER A 7 20.43 23.47 -0.73
C SER A 7 19.04 23.02 -0.30
N ASP A 8 18.91 21.82 0.27
CA ASP A 8 17.66 21.23 0.71
C ASP A 8 17.86 20.30 1.92
N ALA A 9 16.75 19.78 2.47
CA ALA A 9 16.79 18.87 3.62
C ALA A 9 17.46 17.52 3.34
N ARG A 10 17.71 17.17 2.07
CA ARG A 10 18.40 15.92 1.69
C ARG A 10 19.91 16.10 1.57
N THR A 11 20.34 17.33 1.30
CA THR A 11 21.73 17.71 1.05
C THR A 11 22.33 18.57 2.15
N ILE A 12 21.53 18.95 3.15
CA ILE A 12 22.00 19.71 4.30
C ILE A 12 23.09 18.92 5.04
N ASP A 13 24.25 19.53 5.19
CA ASP A 13 25.38 18.98 5.93
C ASP A 13 26.11 20.09 6.69
N ILE A 14 27.02 19.71 7.58
CA ILE A 14 27.91 20.65 8.28
C ILE A 14 28.96 21.14 7.30
N ASP A 15 29.23 22.44 7.30
CA ASP A 15 30.29 23.04 6.48
C ASP A 15 31.64 22.33 6.71
N ALA A 16 32.32 21.95 5.62
CA ALA A 16 33.52 21.12 5.66
C ALA A 16 34.68 21.75 6.46
N ASP A 17 34.80 23.08 6.45
CA ASP A 17 35.83 23.79 7.20
C ASP A 17 35.55 23.69 8.71
N LEU A 18 34.28 23.78 9.11
CA LEU A 18 33.85 23.60 10.49
C LEU A 18 33.95 22.14 10.95
N ALA A 19 33.67 21.19 10.07
CA ALA A 19 33.79 19.76 10.36
C ALA A 19 35.25 19.35 10.61
N SER A 20 36.20 19.94 9.89
CA SER A 20 37.63 19.66 10.04
C SER A 20 38.30 20.43 11.19
N ASN A 21 37.74 21.57 11.60
CA ASN A 21 38.24 22.38 12.71
C ASN A 21 37.10 22.94 13.59
N PRO A 22 36.67 22.20 14.63
CA PRO A 22 35.60 22.61 15.53
C PRO A 22 35.90 23.88 16.35
N ASP A 23 37.19 24.23 16.53
CA ASP A 23 37.60 25.41 17.30
C ASP A 23 37.20 26.73 16.62
N GLY A 24 36.83 26.69 15.33
CA GLY A 24 36.24 27.82 14.62
C GLY A 24 34.80 28.16 15.02
N LEU A 25 34.15 27.31 15.83
CA LEU A 25 32.78 27.52 16.30
C LEU A 25 32.74 28.59 17.40
N ALA A 26 32.08 29.71 17.13
CA ALA A 26 31.88 30.77 18.12
C ALA A 26 30.83 30.36 19.18
N LEU A 27 31.27 29.66 20.23
CA LEU A 27 30.42 29.23 21.35
C LEU A 27 30.10 30.34 22.34
N GLY A 28 30.98 31.35 22.43
CA GLY A 28 30.81 32.52 23.27
C GLY A 28 29.67 33.42 22.79
N GLY A 29 29.02 34.10 23.72
CA GLY A 29 27.97 35.05 23.41
C GLY A 29 27.73 36.01 24.56
N LEU A 30 27.12 37.15 24.23
CA LEU A 30 26.60 38.06 25.25
C LEU A 30 25.24 37.54 25.72
N ASP A 31 25.08 37.46 27.04
CA ASP A 31 23.79 37.31 27.70
C ASP A 31 23.51 38.61 28.47
N GLY A 32 22.68 39.48 27.89
CA GLY A 32 22.63 40.89 28.27
C GLY A 32 23.96 41.59 28.03
N ASP A 33 24.52 42.22 29.07
CA ASP A 33 25.82 42.91 29.02
C ASP A 33 27.00 42.03 29.48
N VAL A 34 26.75 40.76 29.85
CA VAL A 34 27.77 39.84 30.35
C VAL A 34 28.22 38.90 29.24
N PHE A 35 29.53 38.79 29.04
CA PHE A 35 30.09 37.77 28.17
C PHE A 35 30.09 36.41 28.87
N VAL A 36 29.53 35.41 28.20
CA VAL A 36 29.45 34.02 28.68
C VAL A 36 30.15 33.12 27.66
N GLU A 37 31.14 32.33 28.08
CA GLU A 37 31.98 31.53 27.17
C GLU A 37 31.19 30.51 26.35
N ASN A 38 30.05 30.02 26.85
CA ASN A 38 29.16 29.09 26.15
C ASN A 38 27.78 29.69 25.81
N GLY A 39 27.64 31.02 25.83
CA GLY A 39 26.35 31.69 25.67
C GLY A 39 25.63 31.34 24.36
N THR A 40 26.35 31.23 23.24
CA THR A 40 25.76 30.82 21.95
C THR A 40 25.34 29.37 21.94
N ALA A 41 26.13 28.48 22.54
CA ALA A 41 25.77 27.07 22.69
C ALA A 41 24.47 26.92 23.51
N MET A 42 24.33 27.71 24.58
CA MET A 42 23.13 27.72 25.41
C MET A 42 21.90 28.18 24.60
N ARG A 43 22.01 29.28 23.85
CA ARG A 43 20.90 29.75 22.98
C ARG A 43 20.48 28.69 21.96
N ILE A 44 21.44 28.00 21.33
CA ILE A 44 21.16 26.90 20.40
C ILE A 44 20.41 25.77 21.12
N SER A 45 20.82 25.39 22.33
CA SER A 45 20.12 24.34 23.08
C SER A 45 18.66 24.72 23.40
N THR A 46 18.39 26.00 23.71
CA THR A 46 17.04 26.47 24.00
C THR A 46 16.18 26.65 22.76
N LEU A 47 16.76 26.66 21.56
CA LEU A 47 16.05 26.90 20.31
C LEU A 47 14.96 25.83 20.06
N ARG A 48 15.17 24.60 20.57
CA ARG A 48 14.17 23.53 20.51
C ARG A 48 12.86 23.91 21.20
N ASP A 49 12.95 24.68 22.28
CA ASP A 49 11.82 25.03 23.15
C ASP A 49 11.27 26.44 22.84
N GLN A 50 11.92 27.18 21.93
CA GLN A 50 11.50 28.51 21.54
C GLN A 50 10.43 28.47 20.45
N GLY A 51 9.37 29.26 20.66
CA GLY A 51 8.34 29.49 19.66
C GLY A 51 8.89 30.30 18.49
N ILE A 52 8.72 29.79 17.27
CA ILE A 52 9.25 30.44 16.06
C ILE A 52 8.14 31.23 15.39
N ALA A 53 8.35 32.52 15.20
CA ALA A 53 7.34 33.41 14.58
C ALA A 53 6.89 32.91 13.20
N GLY A 54 7.82 32.39 12.39
CA GLY A 54 7.51 31.79 11.07
C GLY A 54 6.68 30.50 11.14
N LEU A 55 6.60 29.86 12.31
CA LEU A 55 5.76 28.70 12.58
C LEU A 55 4.49 29.07 13.37
N GLY A 56 4.13 30.35 13.45
CA GLY A 56 2.98 30.80 14.23
C GLY A 56 3.20 30.77 15.74
N GLY A 57 4.45 30.77 16.20
CA GLY A 57 4.81 30.70 17.61
C GLY A 57 4.97 29.28 18.16
N SER A 58 4.77 28.24 17.33
CA SER A 58 5.05 26.85 17.70
C SER A 58 6.56 26.58 17.77
N THR A 59 6.93 25.62 18.63
CA THR A 59 8.29 25.09 18.64
C THR A 59 8.54 24.15 17.46
N PHE A 60 9.80 23.83 17.19
CA PHE A 60 10.14 22.79 16.21
C PHE A 60 9.54 21.43 16.59
N GLY A 61 9.50 21.11 17.89
CA GLY A 61 8.94 19.86 18.39
C GLY A 61 7.44 19.78 18.16
N ASP A 62 6.70 20.85 18.45
CA ASP A 62 5.25 20.91 18.23
C ASP A 62 4.93 20.72 16.75
N ARG A 63 5.61 21.47 15.87
CA ARG A 63 5.38 21.38 14.43
C ARG A 63 5.66 19.99 13.88
N TRP A 64 6.76 19.38 14.32
CA TRP A 64 7.11 18.01 13.94
C TRP A 64 6.03 17.01 14.39
N ASN A 65 5.54 17.12 15.62
CA ASN A 65 4.49 16.24 16.14
C ASN A 65 3.19 16.40 15.37
N ASP A 66 2.79 17.64 15.05
CA ASP A 66 1.61 17.92 14.24
C ASP A 66 1.70 17.29 12.84
N ASP A 67 2.84 17.45 12.17
CA ASP A 67 3.07 16.89 10.83
C ASP A 67 3.07 15.35 10.86
N VAL A 68 3.71 14.73 11.86
CA VAL A 68 3.71 13.27 12.06
C VAL A 68 2.30 12.76 12.38
N GLN A 69 1.54 13.47 13.22
CA GLN A 69 0.18 13.10 13.55
C GLN A 69 -0.75 13.19 12.35
N ALA A 70 -0.64 14.25 11.54
CA ALA A 70 -1.41 14.40 10.31
C ALA A 70 -1.12 13.25 9.33
N LEU A 71 0.16 12.89 9.17
CA LEU A 71 0.57 11.75 8.34
C LEU A 71 0.01 10.42 8.87
N ALA A 72 0.04 10.20 10.18
CA ALA A 72 -0.46 9.00 10.82
C ALA A 72 -1.98 8.85 10.61
N VAL A 73 -2.75 9.93 10.80
CA VAL A 73 -4.20 9.96 10.55
C VAL A 73 -4.50 9.65 9.09
N SER A 74 -3.84 10.33 8.15
CA SER A 74 -4.02 10.10 6.71
C SER A 74 -3.72 8.65 6.30
N THR A 75 -2.65 8.07 6.83
CA THR A 75 -2.26 6.67 6.58
C THR A 75 -3.29 5.70 7.14
N SER A 76 -3.80 5.95 8.35
CA SER A 76 -4.84 5.13 8.99
C SER A 76 -6.15 5.14 8.18
N GLU A 77 -6.57 6.31 7.71
CA GLU A 77 -7.75 6.46 6.85
C GLU A 77 -7.59 5.71 5.53
N ALA A 78 -6.43 5.84 4.88
CA ALA A 78 -6.13 5.15 3.62
C ALA A 78 -6.15 3.62 3.79
N SER A 79 -5.57 3.11 4.89
CA SER A 79 -5.57 1.68 5.22
C SER A 79 -6.98 1.14 5.48
N THR A 80 -7.78 1.88 6.24
CA THR A 80 -9.17 1.52 6.53
C THR A 80 -10.00 1.48 5.24
N ARG A 81 -9.86 2.49 4.38
CA ARG A 81 -10.55 2.56 3.08
C ARG A 81 -10.15 1.41 2.17
N SER A 82 -8.86 1.12 2.08
CA SER A 82 -8.34 -0.01 1.30
C SER A 82 -8.93 -1.34 1.76
N SER A 83 -9.00 -1.56 3.07
CA SER A 83 -9.59 -2.76 3.67
C SER A 83 -11.09 -2.87 3.37
N ALA A 84 -11.84 -1.76 3.49
CA ALA A 84 -13.26 -1.73 3.17
C ALA A 84 -13.52 -2.02 1.67
N THR A 85 -12.77 -1.38 0.78
CA THR A 85 -12.87 -1.64 -0.67
C THR A 85 -12.54 -3.08 -1.02
N ARG A 86 -11.53 -3.68 -0.37
CA ARG A 86 -11.18 -5.09 -0.53
C ARG A 86 -12.33 -6.01 -0.12
N LEU A 87 -12.96 -5.77 1.04
CA LEU A 87 -14.11 -6.56 1.49
C LEU A 87 -15.30 -6.45 0.53
N VAL A 88 -15.59 -5.25 0.02
CA VAL A 88 -16.65 -5.04 -0.98
C VAL A 88 -16.33 -5.82 -2.25
N ARG A 89 -15.10 -5.76 -2.74
CA ARG A 89 -14.66 -6.52 -3.91
C ARG A 89 -14.79 -8.03 -3.70
N GLU A 90 -14.31 -8.55 -2.57
CA GLU A 90 -14.42 -9.98 -2.24
C GLU A 90 -15.90 -10.43 -2.20
N SER A 91 -16.79 -9.59 -1.64
CA SER A 91 -18.23 -9.86 -1.65
C SER A 91 -18.83 -9.89 -3.06
N LEU A 92 -18.44 -8.94 -3.92
CA LEU A 92 -18.89 -8.90 -5.32
C LEU A 92 -18.35 -10.07 -6.14
N ASP A 93 -17.10 -10.47 -5.92
CA ASP A 93 -16.50 -11.63 -6.56
C ASP A 93 -17.20 -12.93 -6.13
N ALA A 94 -17.58 -13.05 -4.85
CA ALA A 94 -18.37 -14.17 -4.34
C ALA A 94 -19.79 -14.19 -4.95
N GLN A 95 -20.48 -13.05 -5.04
CA GLN A 95 -21.79 -12.95 -5.69
C GLN A 95 -21.71 -13.28 -7.19
N ARG A 96 -20.67 -12.82 -7.87
CA ARG A 96 -20.43 -13.17 -9.27
C ARG A 96 -20.18 -14.67 -9.45
N SER A 97 -19.42 -15.27 -8.53
CA SER A 97 -19.16 -16.71 -8.53
C SER A 97 -20.40 -17.53 -8.18
N SER A 98 -21.35 -17.01 -7.40
CA SER A 98 -22.60 -17.73 -7.13
C SER A 98 -23.59 -17.68 -8.30
N LEU A 99 -23.61 -16.58 -9.07
CA LEU A 99 -24.47 -16.45 -10.25
C LEU A 99 -23.87 -17.08 -11.52
N SER A 100 -22.57 -16.92 -11.73
CA SER A 100 -21.86 -17.36 -12.95
C SER A 100 -20.89 -18.50 -12.70
N GLY A 101 -20.80 -19.00 -11.47
CA GLY A 101 -20.02 -20.20 -11.18
C GLY A 101 -20.71 -21.41 -11.75
N VAL A 102 -20.01 -22.13 -12.62
CA VAL A 102 -20.46 -23.43 -13.09
C VAL A 102 -19.93 -24.49 -12.14
N SER A 103 -20.80 -25.36 -11.66
CA SER A 103 -20.38 -26.50 -10.85
C SER A 103 -19.74 -27.54 -11.76
N LEU A 104 -18.42 -27.75 -11.65
CA LEU A 104 -17.68 -28.77 -12.41
C LEU A 104 -18.28 -30.17 -12.25
N ASP A 105 -18.82 -30.48 -11.06
CA ASP A 105 -19.47 -31.76 -10.81
C ASP A 105 -20.80 -31.89 -11.56
N GLU A 106 -21.56 -30.80 -11.64
CA GLU A 106 -22.85 -30.76 -12.35
C GLU A 106 -22.64 -30.79 -13.87
N GLU A 107 -21.62 -30.07 -14.37
CA GLU A 107 -21.15 -30.21 -15.76
C GLU A 107 -20.66 -31.63 -16.06
N ALA A 108 -19.89 -32.25 -15.17
CA ALA A 108 -19.43 -33.62 -15.34
C ALA A 108 -20.59 -34.63 -15.34
N MET A 109 -21.59 -34.47 -14.47
CA MET A 109 -22.81 -35.30 -14.48
C MET A 109 -23.61 -35.12 -15.76
N ASN A 110 -23.79 -33.88 -16.22
CA ASN A 110 -24.44 -33.59 -17.50
C ASN A 110 -23.68 -34.23 -18.66
N LEU A 111 -22.35 -34.15 -18.65
CA LEU A 111 -21.49 -34.76 -19.67
C LEU A 111 -21.60 -36.29 -19.67
N LEU A 112 -21.61 -36.93 -18.49
CA LEU A 112 -21.88 -38.37 -18.35
C LEU A 112 -23.28 -38.75 -18.84
N ASN A 113 -24.28 -37.91 -18.58
CA ASN A 113 -25.64 -38.13 -19.06
C ASN A 113 -25.70 -38.06 -20.60
N PHE A 114 -25.09 -37.04 -21.20
CA PHE A 114 -24.96 -36.94 -22.66
C PHE A 114 -24.20 -38.14 -23.26
N GLN A 115 -23.13 -38.61 -22.62
CA GLN A 115 -22.42 -39.82 -23.05
C GLN A 115 -23.32 -41.06 -23.02
N ARG A 116 -24.11 -41.26 -21.95
CA ARG A 116 -25.06 -42.38 -21.86
C ARG A 116 -26.16 -42.29 -22.92
N GLN A 117 -26.71 -41.09 -23.14
CA GLN A 117 -27.72 -40.86 -24.18
C GLN A 117 -27.15 -41.16 -25.56
N TYR A 118 -25.91 -40.73 -25.85
CA TYR A 118 -25.24 -41.02 -27.11
C TYR A 118 -25.01 -42.53 -27.32
N GLN A 119 -24.55 -43.24 -26.28
CA GLN A 119 -24.42 -44.71 -26.32
C GLN A 119 -25.76 -45.41 -26.56
N GLY A 120 -26.84 -44.93 -25.94
CA GLY A 120 -28.19 -45.44 -26.17
C GLY A 120 -28.66 -45.21 -27.61
N ALA A 121 -28.44 -44.01 -28.14
CA ALA A 121 -28.77 -43.67 -29.53
C ALA A 121 -27.97 -44.53 -30.52
N ALA A 122 -26.67 -44.74 -30.27
CA ALA A 122 -25.83 -45.60 -31.10
C ALA A 122 -26.35 -47.05 -31.12
N ARG A 123 -26.77 -47.60 -29.98
CA ARG A 123 -27.40 -48.94 -29.93
C ARG A 123 -28.72 -49.00 -30.70
N LEU A 124 -29.55 -47.97 -30.60
CA LEU A 124 -30.80 -47.89 -31.38
C LEU A 124 -30.52 -47.90 -32.89
N VAL A 125 -29.50 -47.17 -33.34
CA VAL A 125 -29.06 -47.17 -34.74
C VAL A 125 -28.58 -48.57 -35.15
N SER A 126 -27.76 -49.23 -34.34
CA SER A 126 -27.30 -50.59 -34.64
C SER A 126 -28.46 -51.59 -34.76
N VAL A 127 -29.44 -51.52 -33.85
CA VAL A 127 -30.64 -52.37 -33.93
C VAL A 127 -31.47 -52.05 -35.17
N ALA A 128 -31.62 -50.77 -35.53
CA ALA A 128 -32.32 -50.38 -36.75
C ALA A 128 -31.61 -50.91 -38.02
N ASP A 129 -30.28 -50.86 -38.06
CA ASP A 129 -29.47 -51.43 -39.15
C ASP A 129 -29.62 -52.96 -39.25
N GLU A 130 -29.62 -53.67 -38.11
CA GLU A 130 -29.87 -55.13 -38.07
C GLU A 130 -31.27 -55.49 -38.58
N LEU A 131 -32.29 -54.71 -38.18
CA LEU A 131 -33.66 -54.90 -38.66
C LEU A 131 -33.76 -54.65 -40.17
N MET A 132 -33.10 -53.60 -40.70
CA MET A 132 -33.06 -53.32 -42.13
C MET A 132 -32.37 -54.44 -42.91
N GLN A 133 -31.24 -54.95 -42.43
CA GLN A 133 -30.56 -56.08 -43.07
C GLN A 133 -31.40 -57.36 -43.06
N THR A 134 -32.12 -57.62 -41.97
CA THR A 134 -33.02 -58.78 -41.87
C THR A 134 -34.15 -58.70 -42.90
N LEU A 135 -34.75 -57.51 -43.08
CA LEU A 135 -35.80 -57.30 -44.08
C LEU A 135 -35.29 -57.46 -45.52
N ILE A 136 -34.07 -56.97 -45.81
CA ILE A 136 -33.45 -57.10 -47.14
C ILE A 136 -33.12 -58.57 -47.46
N ASN A 137 -32.64 -59.34 -46.49
CA ASN A 137 -32.29 -60.75 -46.69
C ASN A 137 -33.49 -61.69 -46.76
N LEU A 138 -34.72 -61.22 -46.47
CA LEU A 138 -35.95 -62.01 -46.55
C LEU A 138 -36.57 -62.01 -47.96
N VAL A 139 -36.08 -61.17 -48.87
CA VAL A 139 -36.46 -61.07 -50.29
C VAL A 139 -35.41 -61.76 -51.16
#